data_AF-A0ABD5DXE9-F1
#
_entry.id   AF-A0ABD5DXE9-F1
#
_cell.length_a   1.000
_cell.length_b   1.000
_cell.length_c   1.000
_cell.angle_alpha   90.00
_cell.angle_beta   90.00
_cell.angle_gamma   90.00
#
_symmetry.space_group_name_H-M   'P 1'
#
loop_
_entity.id
_entity.type
_entity.pdbx_description
1 polymer ?
#
loop_
_entity_poly.entity_id
_entity_poly.type
_entity_poly.pdbx_seq_one_letter_code
_entity_poly.pdbx_strand_id
1 'polypeptide(L)'
;LLRQVDDGDMINPATGSDDLGGTRASIGNVKLRLAPDDQPWEMGFAASRECTRATQDAYVGWNDIKGRKLSISDCSPDPYMRRCTDSQTLSGKYTTD
;
A
#
# COMPACT_ATOMS: atom_id res chain seq x y z
N LEU A 1 2.35 -8.84 -11.10
CA LEU A 1 2.70 -8.04 -9.89
C LEU A 1 2.31 -6.61 -10.20
N LEU A 2 1.41 -6.03 -9.41
CA LEU A 2 0.92 -4.67 -9.66
C LEU A 2 1.74 -3.70 -8.82
N ARG A 3 2.26 -2.64 -9.46
CA ARG A 3 2.97 -1.56 -8.78
C ARG A 3 2.14 -0.30 -8.93
N GLN A 4 1.73 0.28 -7.81
CA GLN A 4 1.06 1.56 -7.77
C GLN A 4 2.04 2.58 -7.20
N VAL A 5 2.23 3.67 -7.94
CA VAL A 5 3.11 4.77 -7.56
C VAL A 5 2.28 6.03 -7.64
N ASP A 6 2.18 6.71 -6.52
CA ASP A 6 1.65 8.05 -6.37
C ASP A 6 2.78 8.88 -5.76
N ASP A 7 3.51 9.59 -6.61
CA ASP A 7 4.60 10.45 -6.18
C ASP A 7 4.00 11.78 -5.72
N GLY A 8 4.31 12.15 -4.47
CA GLY A 8 3.96 13.46 -3.94
C GLY A 8 4.96 14.52 -4.39
N ASP A 9 4.66 15.78 -4.09
CA ASP A 9 5.48 16.94 -4.45
C ASP A 9 5.89 17.78 -3.23
N MET A 10 5.83 17.18 -2.03
CA MET A 10 6.22 17.84 -0.79
C MET A 10 7.73 17.83 -0.61
N ILE A 11 8.23 18.93 -0.05
CA ILE A 11 9.64 19.23 0.10
C ILE A 11 9.99 19.21 1.58
N ASN A 12 11.00 18.43 1.95
CA ASN A 12 11.65 18.54 3.26
C ASN A 12 12.85 19.49 3.16
N PRO A 13 12.79 20.70 3.75
CA PRO A 13 13.89 21.65 3.69
C PRO A 13 15.16 21.17 4.42
N ALA A 14 15.06 20.22 5.37
CA ALA A 14 16.20 19.72 6.12
C ALA A 14 17.08 18.73 5.32
N THR A 15 16.47 17.94 4.43
CA THR A 15 17.15 16.91 3.61
C THR A 15 17.28 17.32 2.14
N GLY A 16 16.42 18.22 1.67
CA GLY A 16 16.34 18.64 0.27
C GLY A 16 15.48 17.73 -0.62
N SER A 17 14.86 16.69 -0.07
CA SER A 17 13.95 15.79 -0.82
C SER A 17 12.70 16.53 -1.27
N ASP A 18 12.21 16.24 -2.47
CA ASP A 18 11.10 16.92 -3.15
C ASP A 18 10.01 15.97 -3.72
N ASP A 19 10.07 14.68 -3.39
CA ASP A 19 9.11 13.64 -3.79
C ASP A 19 8.26 13.10 -2.62
N LEU A 20 8.05 13.92 -1.58
CA LEU A 20 7.37 13.50 -0.35
C LEU A 20 5.86 13.70 -0.41
N GLY A 21 5.12 13.06 0.51
CA GLY A 21 3.65 13.10 0.57
C GLY A 21 2.96 12.02 -0.27
N GLY A 22 3.74 11.20 -0.98
CA GLY A 22 3.25 10.13 -1.86
C GLY A 22 3.14 8.76 -1.19
N THR A 23 2.64 7.79 -1.96
CA THR A 23 2.64 6.37 -1.63
C THR A 23 3.15 5.50 -2.77
N ARG A 24 3.90 4.45 -2.45
CA ARG A 24 4.39 3.45 -3.40
C ARG A 24 4.02 2.07 -2.88
N ALA A 25 3.09 1.39 -3.55
CA ALA A 25 2.60 0.08 -3.19
C ALA A 25 3.00 -0.98 -4.23
N SER A 26 3.37 -2.16 -3.73
CA SER A 26 3.59 -3.37 -4.53
C SER A 26 2.65 -4.47 -4.08
N ILE A 27 1.81 -4.94 -4.99
CA ILE A 27 0.72 -5.88 -4.70
C ILE A 27 0.91 -7.16 -5.52
N GLY A 28 0.99 -8.28 -4.81
CA GLY A 28 0.91 -9.63 -5.37
C GLY A 28 -0.40 -10.29 -4.95
N ASN A 29 -1.10 -10.91 -5.89
CA ASN A 29 -2.31 -11.67 -5.63
C ASN A 29 -2.29 -12.95 -6.46
N VAL A 30 -2.52 -14.09 -5.83
CA VAL A 30 -2.65 -15.40 -6.48
C VAL A 30 -3.97 -16.02 -6.05
N LYS A 31 -4.69 -16.60 -7.02
CA LYS A 31 -5.95 -17.30 -6.79
C LYS A 31 -5.89 -18.65 -7.49
N LEU A 32 -6.28 -19.68 -6.77
CA LEU A 32 -6.46 -21.04 -7.28
C LEU A 32 -7.91 -21.44 -7.01
N ARG A 33 -8.54 -22.06 -8.01
CA ARG A 33 -9.86 -22.66 -7.88
C ARG A 33 -9.77 -24.11 -8.33
N LEU A 34 -10.14 -25.02 -7.44
CA LEU A 34 -10.32 -26.42 -7.72
C LEU A 34 -11.83 -26.67 -7.78
N ALA A 35 -12.35 -26.78 -8.99
CA ALA A 35 -13.76 -27.05 -9.27
C ALA A 35 -13.82 -28.20 -10.28
N PRO A 36 -13.75 -29.47 -9.82
CA PRO A 36 -13.81 -30.60 -10.73
C PRO A 36 -15.17 -30.69 -11.41
N ASP A 37 -15.19 -31.12 -12.67
CA ASP A 37 -16.43 -31.37 -13.42
C ASP A 37 -17.25 -32.47 -12.74
N ASP A 38 -18.58 -32.33 -12.80
CA ASP A 38 -19.56 -33.26 -12.22
C ASP A 38 -19.40 -33.55 -10.72
N GLN A 39 -18.74 -32.65 -9.97
CA GLN A 39 -18.64 -32.72 -8.52
C GLN A 39 -19.46 -31.61 -7.85
N PRO A 40 -20.14 -31.91 -6.71
CA PRO A 40 -20.96 -30.93 -6.00
C PRO A 40 -20.15 -29.90 -5.20
N TRP A 41 -18.81 -29.95 -5.27
CA TRP A 41 -17.94 -29.18 -4.39
C TRP A 41 -16.89 -28.39 -5.14
N GLU A 42 -16.49 -27.27 -4.54
CA GLU A 42 -15.39 -26.45 -5.02
C GLU A 42 -14.51 -26.01 -3.86
N MET A 43 -13.21 -25.85 -4.12
CA MET A 43 -12.26 -25.24 -3.20
C MET A 43 -11.60 -24.03 -3.84
N GLY A 44 -11.52 -22.94 -3.08
CA GLY A 44 -10.82 -21.73 -3.45
C GLY A 44 -9.65 -21.48 -2.53
N PHE A 45 -8.50 -21.13 -3.08
CA PHE A 45 -7.38 -20.58 -2.33
C PHE A 45 -7.02 -19.22 -2.89
N ALA A 46 -6.86 -18.24 -2.01
CA ALA A 46 -6.31 -16.94 -2.40
C ALA A 46 -5.24 -16.52 -1.40
N ALA A 47 -4.10 -16.09 -1.94
CA ALA A 47 -3.05 -15.45 -1.17
C ALA A 47 -2.72 -14.09 -1.78
N SER A 48 -2.49 -13.11 -0.93
CA SER A 48 -2.09 -11.77 -1.34
C SER A 48 -1.05 -11.21 -0.40
N ARG A 49 -0.19 -10.38 -0.97
CA ARG A 49 0.81 -9.60 -0.26
C ARG A 49 0.81 -8.19 -0.80
N GLU A 50 0.65 -7.24 0.09
CA GLU A 50 0.79 -5.83 -0.20
C GLU A 50 1.96 -5.28 0.62
N CYS A 51 2.87 -4.56 -0.02
CA CYS A 51 3.88 -3.77 0.65
C CYS A 51 3.80 -2.33 0.19
N THR A 52 3.43 -1.43 1.11
CA THR A 52 3.23 -0.02 0.86
C THR A 52 4.28 0.79 1.61
N ARG A 53 4.94 1.69 0.90
CA ARG A 53 5.82 2.73 1.44
C ARG A 53 5.13 4.07 1.30
N ALA A 54 5.16 4.89 2.33
CA ALA A 54 4.58 6.23 2.30
C ALA A 54 5.57 7.22 2.93
N THR A 55 5.58 8.44 2.38
CA THR A 55 6.32 9.59 2.91
C THR A 55 5.34 10.62 3.48
N GLN A 56 4.29 10.12 4.14
CA GLN A 56 3.16 10.86 4.69
C GLN A 56 3.28 10.96 6.23
N ASP A 57 2.31 11.60 6.90
CA ASP A 57 2.37 12.02 8.31
C ASP A 57 3.35 13.18 8.59
N ALA A 58 3.50 14.08 7.63
CA ALA A 58 4.14 15.38 7.82
C ALA A 58 3.16 16.51 7.43
N TYR A 59 3.30 17.66 8.09
CA TYR A 59 2.39 18.79 7.95
C TYR A 59 3.09 19.97 7.31
N VAL A 60 2.32 20.86 6.68
CA VAL A 60 2.78 22.18 6.23
C VAL A 60 2.48 23.24 7.29
N GLY A 61 3.12 24.40 7.20
CA GLY A 61 2.86 25.51 8.12
C GLY A 61 1.43 26.04 7.96
N TRP A 62 0.78 26.41 9.07
CA TRP A 62 -0.59 26.95 9.06
C TRP A 62 -0.76 28.21 8.19
N ASN A 63 0.26 29.06 8.13
CA ASN A 63 0.23 30.27 7.32
C ASN A 63 0.55 30.02 5.84
N ASP A 64 0.94 28.80 5.47
CA ASP A 64 1.32 28.39 4.11
C ASP A 64 0.74 27.01 3.77
N ILE A 65 -0.57 26.84 3.95
CA ILE A 65 -1.27 25.56 3.71
C ILE A 65 -1.25 25.10 2.24
N LYS A 66 -0.98 26.02 1.31
CA LYS A 66 -0.80 25.72 -0.12
C LYS A 66 0.66 25.52 -0.50
N GLY A 67 1.57 25.74 0.44
CA GLY A 67 2.98 25.50 0.27
C GLY A 67 3.27 24.01 0.16
N ARG A 68 4.40 23.71 -0.48
CA ARG A 68 4.92 22.34 -0.59
C ARG A 68 5.93 22.01 0.50
N LYS A 69 6.30 22.98 1.35
CA LYS A 69 7.35 22.80 2.35
C LYS A 69 6.78 22.25 3.64
N LEU A 70 7.32 21.11 4.07
CA LEU A 70 6.97 20.49 5.33
C LEU A 70 7.48 21.36 6.50
N SER A 71 6.63 21.54 7.50
CA SER A 71 6.92 22.18 8.78
C SER A 71 7.55 21.14 9.72
N ILE A 72 8.84 20.91 9.57
CA ILE A 72 9.61 19.93 10.33
C ILE A 72 10.80 20.62 11.01
N SER A 73 11.31 20.04 12.11
CA SER A 73 12.48 20.61 12.78
C SER A 73 13.74 20.49 11.93
N ASP A 74 14.68 21.41 12.12
CA ASP A 74 15.98 21.33 11.47
C ASP A 74 16.64 19.96 11.70
N CYS A 75 17.33 19.46 10.67
CA CYS A 75 18.00 18.16 10.62
C CYS A 75 17.09 16.92 10.78
N SER A 76 15.76 17.07 10.74
CA SER A 76 14.87 15.90 10.77
C SER A 76 14.92 15.12 9.44
N PRO A 77 14.91 13.77 9.50
CA PRO A 77 14.87 12.94 8.31
C PRO A 77 13.52 13.03 7.61
N ASP A 78 13.46 12.52 6.38
CA ASP A 78 12.20 12.39 5.66
C ASP A 78 11.22 11.45 6.40
N PRO A 79 9.92 11.78 6.42
CA PRO A 79 8.91 10.88 6.95
C PRO A 79 8.94 9.57 6.15
N TYR A 80 8.91 8.45 6.86
CA TYR A 80 8.95 7.14 6.24
C TYR A 80 8.09 6.15 7.00
N MET A 81 7.10 5.62 6.31
CA MET A 81 6.29 4.51 6.78
C MET A 81 6.41 3.35 5.79
N ARG A 82 6.63 2.14 6.30
CA ARG A 82 6.57 0.91 5.51
C ARG A 82 5.67 -0.08 6.21
N ARG A 83 4.62 -0.51 5.51
CA ARG A 83 3.72 -1.57 5.96
C ARG A 83 3.70 -2.68 4.91
N CYS A 84 3.90 -3.91 5.36
CA CYS A 84 3.61 -5.09 4.55
C CYS A 84 2.48 -5.87 5.22
N THR A 85 1.50 -6.31 4.44
CA THR A 85 0.37 -7.10 4.92
C THR A 85 0.22 -8.33 4.03
N ASP A 86 0.13 -9.48 4.67
CA ASP A 86 -0.08 -10.77 4.03
C ASP A 86 -1.49 -11.26 4.40
N SER A 87 -2.20 -11.80 3.42
CA SER A 87 -3.52 -12.40 3.63
C SER A 87 -3.60 -13.71 2.87
N GLN A 88 -4.08 -14.75 3.55
CA GLN A 88 -4.31 -16.08 2.99
C GLN A 88 -5.71 -16.52 3.37
N THR A 89 -6.43 -17.06 2.41
CA THR A 89 -7.80 -17.54 2.58
C THR A 89 -7.97 -18.87 1.87
N LEU A 90 -8.65 -19.79 2.55
CA LEU A 90 -9.08 -21.07 2.01
C LEU A 90 -10.61 -21.12 2.15
N SER A 91 -11.31 -21.39 1.06
CA SER A 91 -12.75 -21.50 1.03
C SER A 91 -13.17 -22.83 0.41
N GLY A 92 -14.32 -23.33 0.87
CA GLY A 92 -14.97 -24.52 0.32
C GLY A 92 -16.44 -24.22 0.09
N LYS A 93 -16.99 -24.68 -1.02
CA LYS A 93 -18.41 -24.66 -1.31
C LYS A 93 -18.87 -26.09 -1.57
N TYR A 94 -20.06 -26.43 -1.09
CA TYR A 94 -20.72 -27.70 -1.35
C TYR A 94 -22.18 -27.40 -1.74
N THR A 95 -22.66 -28.02 -2.80
CA THR A 95 -24.04 -27.86 -3.30
C THR A 95 -24.76 -29.18 -3.14
N THR A 96 -25.83 -29.18 -2.34
CA THR A 96 -26.81 -30.28 -2.30
C THR A 96 -28.03 -29.83 -3.09
N ASP A 97 -28.53 -30.69 -3.98
CA ASP A 97 -29.93 -30.60 -4.41
C ASP A 97 -30.89 -30.90 -3.25
#